data_AF-A0A7C4IEF7-F1
#
_entry.id   AF-A0A7C4IEF7-F1
#
_cell.length_a   1.000
_cell.length_b   1.000
_cell.length_c   1.000
_cell.angle_alpha   90.00
_cell.angle_beta   90.00
_cell.angle_gamma   90.00
#
_symmetry.space_group_name_H-M   'P 1'
#
loop_
_entity.id
_entity.type
_entity.pdbx_description
1 polymer ?
#
loop_
_entity_poly.entity_id
_entity_poly.type
_entity_poly.pdbx_seq_one_letter_code
_entity_poly.pdbx_strand_id
1 'polypeptide(L)'
;ACCHNPTGVDLSLDQWRKVVEIARERQLVPFLDMAYQGFAEGIDADGAAARVFAESGLPVFIASSFSKSFSLYGERIGALTIVTSSKDEAARVLSQLKRVIRANYSTPPTHGASLVATVLNDPQLRALWEQELGEMRERIKRMRSALVEGLKARGVLRDMSFVLRQRGMFSYSGLTAAQVERLRNEFGIYAVSTGRICVAALNSKNIGPVCDAIAAVLRD
;
A
#
# COMPACT_ATOMS: atom_id res chain seq x y z
N ALA A 1 -2.73 3.62 7.90
CA ALA A 1 -2.68 2.36 7.13
C ALA A 1 -3.73 2.42 6.02
N CYS A 2 -3.30 2.20 4.78
CA CYS A 2 -4.11 2.26 3.56
C CYS A 2 -3.51 1.29 2.53
N CYS A 3 -4.22 1.06 1.42
CA CYS A 3 -3.82 0.17 0.33
C CYS A 3 -3.45 -1.24 0.82
N HIS A 4 -4.38 -1.92 1.50
CA HIS A 4 -4.12 -3.26 2.05
C HIS A 4 -3.46 -4.19 1.04
N ASN A 5 -2.32 -4.77 1.40
CA ASN A 5 -1.64 -5.78 0.62
C ASN A 5 -1.99 -7.15 1.24
N PRO A 6 -2.66 -8.06 0.51
CA PRO A 6 -2.71 -8.12 -0.95
C PRO A 6 -4.03 -7.73 -1.63
N THR A 7 -5.09 -7.42 -0.89
CA THR A 7 -6.45 -7.36 -1.45
C THR A 7 -6.81 -6.02 -2.09
N GLY A 8 -6.16 -4.93 -1.68
CA GLY A 8 -6.53 -3.55 -2.01
C GLY A 8 -7.78 -3.06 -1.27
N VAL A 9 -8.35 -3.82 -0.34
CA VAL A 9 -9.55 -3.43 0.41
C VAL A 9 -9.17 -2.70 1.69
N ASP A 10 -9.58 -1.44 1.82
CA ASP A 10 -9.29 -0.61 2.97
C ASP A 10 -10.52 -0.45 3.88
N LEU A 11 -10.27 -0.29 5.17
CA LEU A 11 -11.28 0.18 6.11
C LEU A 11 -11.57 1.67 5.87
N SER A 12 -12.84 2.04 5.98
CA SER A 12 -13.26 3.44 6.09
C SER A 12 -12.77 4.08 7.39
N LEU A 13 -12.78 5.40 7.45
CA LEU A 13 -12.38 6.13 8.66
C LEU A 13 -13.26 5.80 9.87
N ASP A 14 -14.57 5.61 9.66
CA ASP A 14 -15.49 5.23 10.75
C ASP A 14 -15.24 3.80 11.24
N GLN A 15 -14.86 2.90 10.34
CA GLN A 15 -14.41 1.56 10.75
C GLN A 15 -13.10 1.64 11.54
N TRP A 16 -12.14 2.48 11.13
CA TRP A 16 -10.91 2.69 11.89
C TRP A 16 -11.17 3.20 13.31
N ARG A 17 -12.10 4.15 13.48
CA ARG A 17 -12.53 4.63 14.81
C ARG A 17 -13.08 3.48 15.66
N LYS A 18 -13.91 2.60 15.09
CA LYS A 18 -14.39 1.40 15.82
C LYS A 18 -13.26 0.45 16.22
N VAL A 19 -12.25 0.26 15.35
CA VAL A 19 -11.07 -0.56 15.69
C VAL A 19 -10.29 0.04 16.85
N VAL A 20 -10.17 1.36 16.92
CA VAL A 20 -9.52 2.07 18.04
C VAL A 20 -10.27 1.84 19.35
N GLU A 21 -11.60 1.92 19.34
CA GLU A 21 -12.40 1.63 20.55
C GLU A 21 -12.21 0.18 21.01
N ILE A 22 -12.26 -0.79 20.09
CA ILE A 22 -12.00 -2.20 20.41
C ILE A 22 -10.60 -2.39 20.98
N ALA A 23 -9.59 -1.74 20.41
CA ALA A 23 -8.22 -1.81 20.90
C ALA A 23 -8.09 -1.23 22.32
N ARG A 24 -8.80 -0.13 22.62
CA ARG A 24 -8.85 0.46 23.94
C ARG A 24 -9.54 -0.46 24.96
N GLU A 25 -10.76 -0.90 24.65
CA GLU A 25 -11.56 -1.77 25.53
C GLU A 25 -10.83 -3.08 25.88
N ARG A 26 -10.10 -3.64 24.92
CA ARG A 26 -9.38 -4.91 25.07
C ARG A 26 -7.91 -4.75 25.40
N GLN A 27 -7.44 -3.53 25.65
CA GLN A 27 -6.05 -3.22 25.97
C GLN A 27 -5.05 -3.81 24.95
N LEU A 28 -5.41 -3.78 23.67
CA LEU A 28 -4.55 -4.24 22.58
C LEU A 28 -3.46 -3.21 22.28
N VAL A 29 -2.33 -3.67 21.75
CA VAL A 29 -1.23 -2.81 21.28
C VAL A 29 -1.30 -2.73 19.76
N PRO A 30 -1.75 -1.61 19.16
CA PRO A 30 -1.86 -1.50 17.72
C PRO A 30 -0.48 -1.38 17.07
N PHE A 31 -0.30 -2.12 15.98
CA PHE A 31 0.86 -1.99 15.10
C PHE A 31 0.35 -1.73 13.67
N LEU A 32 0.56 -0.51 13.20
CA LEU A 32 0.20 -0.10 11.84
C LEU A 32 1.38 -0.29 10.88
N ASP A 33 1.10 -0.92 9.75
CA ASP A 33 1.99 -0.95 8.59
C ASP A 33 1.52 0.08 7.54
N MET A 34 2.43 0.97 7.14
CA MET A 34 2.19 2.10 6.26
C MET A 34 3.22 2.15 5.12
N ALA A 35 3.09 1.24 4.17
CA ALA A 35 4.00 1.15 3.02
C ALA A 35 3.58 1.93 1.76
N TYR A 36 2.35 2.48 1.73
CA TYR A 36 1.72 3.01 0.51
C TYR A 36 1.06 4.39 0.68
N GLN A 37 1.50 5.20 1.64
CA GLN A 37 0.96 6.55 1.82
C GLN A 37 1.11 7.38 0.54
N GLY A 38 -0.02 7.88 0.02
CA GLY A 38 -0.12 8.63 -1.24
C GLY A 38 -0.74 7.85 -2.41
N PHE A 39 -0.90 6.53 -2.30
CA PHE A 39 -1.41 5.66 -3.37
C PHE A 39 -2.93 5.37 -3.31
N ALA A 40 -3.64 5.78 -2.26
CA ALA A 40 -5.09 5.61 -2.14
C ALA A 40 -5.83 6.90 -2.56
N GLU A 41 -5.88 7.90 -1.69
CA GLU A 41 -6.54 9.19 -1.96
C GLU A 41 -5.56 10.37 -1.98
N GLY A 42 -4.41 10.24 -1.32
CA GLY A 42 -3.40 11.27 -1.25
C GLY A 42 -2.62 11.20 0.06
N ILE A 43 -1.50 11.91 0.15
CA ILE A 43 -0.57 11.77 1.27
C ILE A 43 -1.25 12.03 2.61
N ASP A 44 -2.03 13.11 2.70
CA ASP A 44 -2.72 13.47 3.94
C ASP A 44 -3.82 12.46 4.30
N ALA A 45 -4.74 12.20 3.37
CA ALA A 45 -5.87 11.29 3.59
C ALA A 45 -5.41 9.87 3.95
N ASP A 46 -4.35 9.37 3.31
CA ASP A 46 -3.78 8.04 3.56
C ASP A 46 -3.10 7.95 4.96
N GLY A 47 -2.78 9.11 5.56
CA GLY A 47 -2.30 9.26 6.93
C GLY A 47 -3.38 9.18 8.01
N ALA A 48 -4.67 9.25 7.65
CA ALA A 48 -5.76 9.44 8.60
C ALA A 48 -5.83 8.35 9.68
N ALA A 49 -5.71 7.07 9.32
CA ALA A 49 -5.74 5.99 10.31
C ALA A 49 -4.59 6.10 11.33
N ALA A 50 -3.38 6.50 10.90
CA ALA A 50 -2.26 6.69 11.81
C ALA A 50 -2.54 7.82 12.81
N ARG A 51 -3.14 8.93 12.33
CA ARG A 51 -3.54 10.05 13.19
C ARG A 51 -4.61 9.64 14.21
N VAL A 52 -5.66 8.95 13.79
CA VAL A 52 -6.71 8.47 14.72
C VAL A 52 -6.11 7.59 15.83
N PHE A 53 -5.19 6.69 15.50
CA PHE A 53 -4.51 5.88 16.51
C PHE A 53 -3.58 6.72 17.40
N ALA A 54 -2.82 7.66 16.84
CA ALA A 54 -1.94 8.53 17.62
C ALA A 54 -2.72 9.43 18.59
N GLU A 55 -3.90 9.90 18.20
CA GLU A 55 -4.79 10.74 19.00
C GLU A 55 -5.61 9.93 20.03
N SER A 56 -5.60 8.60 19.95
CA SER A 56 -6.40 7.74 20.84
C SER A 56 -5.90 7.68 22.29
N GLY A 57 -4.64 8.05 22.53
CA GLY A 57 -3.95 7.89 23.81
C GLY A 57 -3.40 6.47 24.07
N LEU A 58 -3.54 5.56 23.11
CA LEU A 58 -2.92 4.23 23.18
C LEU A 58 -1.43 4.30 22.82
N PRO A 59 -0.58 3.42 23.38
CA PRO A 59 0.75 3.17 22.84
C PRO A 59 0.61 2.49 21.47
N VAL A 60 1.20 3.08 20.43
CA VAL A 60 1.02 2.63 19.04
C VAL A 60 2.37 2.50 18.34
N PHE A 61 2.55 1.41 17.60
CA PHE A 61 3.67 1.23 16.69
C PHE A 61 3.23 1.55 15.26
N ILE A 62 4.07 2.27 14.52
CA ILE A 62 3.85 2.59 13.10
C ILE A 62 5.14 2.28 12.35
N ALA A 63 5.10 1.29 11.46
CA ALA A 63 6.15 1.06 10.48
C ALA A 63 5.76 1.77 9.17
N SER A 64 6.62 2.67 8.69
CA SER A 64 6.44 3.35 7.42
C SER A 64 7.55 2.99 6.43
N SER A 65 7.23 2.99 5.13
CA SER A 65 8.19 2.69 4.08
C SER A 65 8.16 3.74 2.97
N PHE A 66 9.35 4.10 2.49
CA PHE A 66 9.52 4.98 1.33
C PHE A 66 9.80 4.20 0.04
N SER A 67 9.84 2.86 0.09
CA SER A 67 10.18 2.05 -1.08
C SER A 67 9.25 2.29 -2.27
N LYS A 68 7.96 2.58 -2.03
CA LYS A 68 6.96 2.76 -3.09
C LYS A 68 6.74 4.24 -3.38
N SER A 69 6.52 5.04 -2.33
CA SER A 69 6.20 6.46 -2.46
C SER A 69 7.34 7.29 -3.04
N PHE A 70 8.60 6.88 -2.82
CA PHE A 70 9.78 7.48 -3.43
C PHE A 70 10.40 6.61 -4.52
N SER A 71 9.81 5.46 -4.85
CA SER A 71 10.40 4.46 -5.74
C SER A 71 11.82 3.99 -5.32
N LEU A 72 12.20 4.15 -4.05
CA LEU A 72 13.50 3.75 -3.48
C LEU A 72 13.45 2.31 -2.94
N TYR A 73 13.10 1.36 -3.81
CA TYR A 73 12.94 -0.06 -3.42
C TYR A 73 14.24 -0.65 -2.87
N GLY A 74 15.34 -0.47 -3.61
CA GLY A 74 16.66 -1.04 -3.29
C GLY A 74 17.38 -0.36 -2.13
N GLU A 75 17.07 0.90 -1.83
CA GLU A 75 17.72 1.68 -0.77
C GLU A 75 17.28 1.29 0.65
N ARG A 76 16.19 0.50 0.76
CA ARG A 76 15.68 -0.05 2.02
C ARG A 76 15.36 1.01 3.09
N ILE A 77 14.74 2.12 2.69
CA ILE A 77 14.41 3.23 3.59
C ILE A 77 12.97 3.13 4.11
N GLY A 78 12.85 3.26 5.43
CA GLY A 78 11.61 3.32 6.18
C GLY A 78 11.86 3.86 7.58
N ALA A 79 10.83 3.89 8.42
CA ALA A 79 10.94 4.30 9.80
C ALA A 79 10.06 3.45 10.71
N LEU A 80 10.47 3.32 11.97
CA LEU A 80 9.62 2.87 13.07
C LEU A 80 9.31 4.06 13.97
N THR A 81 8.04 4.36 14.13
CA THR A 81 7.53 5.35 15.07
C THR A 81 6.79 4.64 16.20
N ILE A 82 7.07 5.04 17.44
CA ILE A 82 6.38 4.55 18.63
C ILE A 82 5.77 5.75 19.34
N VAL A 83 4.44 5.80 19.39
CA VAL A 83 3.69 6.83 20.11
C VAL A 83 3.68 6.46 21.59
N THR A 84 4.14 7.37 22.44
CA THR A 84 4.26 7.19 23.89
C THR A 84 3.50 8.29 24.62
N SER A 85 3.19 8.08 25.89
CA SER A 85 2.37 9.00 26.70
C SER A 85 3.15 10.19 27.25
N SER A 86 4.49 10.14 27.25
CA SER A 86 5.34 11.20 27.82
C SER A 86 6.73 11.21 27.20
N LYS A 87 7.43 12.35 27.36
CA LYS A 87 8.84 12.49 26.95
C LYS A 87 9.78 11.52 27.68
N ASP A 88 9.52 11.25 28.96
CA ASP A 88 10.28 10.29 29.75
C ASP A 88 10.13 8.87 29.19
N GLU A 89 8.89 8.46 28.90
CA GLU A 89 8.62 7.16 28.27
C GLU A 89 9.27 7.05 26.90
N ALA A 90 9.18 8.08 26.06
CA ALA A 90 9.84 8.13 24.76
C ALA A 90 11.36 7.91 24.89
N ALA A 91 12.02 8.54 25.86
CA ALA A 91 13.45 8.39 26.08
C ALA A 91 13.82 6.96 26.49
N ARG A 92 13.05 6.36 27.41
CA ARG A 92 13.24 4.96 27.84
C ARG A 92 13.05 3.99 26.68
N VAL A 93 11.96 4.12 25.92
CA VAL A 93 11.66 3.28 24.74
C VAL A 93 12.77 3.41 23.69
N LEU A 94 13.18 4.64 23.35
CA LEU A 94 14.23 4.89 22.36
C LEU A 94 15.57 4.27 22.79
N SER A 95 15.90 4.30 24.08
CA SER A 95 17.13 3.67 24.60
C SER A 95 17.16 2.16 24.33
N GLN A 96 16.02 1.47 24.48
CA GLN A 96 15.93 0.04 24.23
C GLN A 96 15.91 -0.27 22.73
N LEU A 97 15.20 0.54 21.93
CA LEU A 97 15.18 0.39 20.48
C LEU A 97 16.59 0.53 19.88
N LYS A 98 17.41 1.47 20.38
CA LYS A 98 18.82 1.60 19.98
C LYS A 98 19.63 0.33 20.25
N ARG A 99 19.40 -0.36 21.38
CA ARG A 99 20.08 -1.63 21.69
C ARG A 99 19.70 -2.73 20.70
N VAL A 100 18.41 -2.85 20.38
CA VAL A 100 17.90 -3.82 19.38
C VAL A 100 18.52 -3.55 18.01
N ILE A 101 18.54 -2.30 17.56
CA ILE A 101 19.15 -1.91 16.29
C ILE A 101 20.65 -2.22 16.29
N ARG A 102 21.36 -1.83 17.36
CA ARG A 102 22.81 -2.02 17.47
C ARG A 102 23.21 -3.49 17.39
N ALA A 103 22.44 -4.37 18.04
CA ALA A 103 22.67 -5.81 18.05
C ALA A 103 22.26 -6.52 16.74
N ASN A 104 21.44 -5.88 15.90
CA ASN A 104 20.98 -6.43 14.64
C ASN A 104 21.90 -6.01 13.47
N TYR A 105 21.97 -4.72 13.17
CA TYR A 105 22.67 -4.20 11.98
C TYR A 105 23.52 -2.95 12.27
N SER A 106 23.79 -2.67 13.55
CA SER A 106 24.48 -1.46 14.01
C SER A 106 23.71 -0.17 13.77
N THR A 107 23.67 0.32 12.53
CA THR A 107 23.14 1.64 12.14
C THR A 107 22.57 1.57 10.72
N PRO A 108 21.50 2.32 10.41
CA PRO A 108 20.83 2.25 9.11
C PRO A 108 21.70 2.84 7.97
N PRO A 109 21.42 2.48 6.70
CA PRO A 109 22.10 3.05 5.54
C PRO A 109 21.77 4.55 5.37
N THR A 110 22.78 5.34 5.00
CA THR A 110 22.66 6.81 4.90
C THR A 110 22.02 7.29 3.60
N HIS A 111 22.38 6.68 2.46
CA HIS A 111 22.13 7.27 1.14
C HIS A 111 20.65 7.59 0.87
N GLY A 112 19.78 6.57 0.89
CA GLY A 112 18.36 6.81 0.67
C GLY A 112 17.69 7.65 1.76
N ALA A 113 18.18 7.62 3.00
CA ALA A 113 17.66 8.48 4.07
C ALA A 113 17.97 9.95 3.78
N SER A 114 19.18 10.26 3.29
CA SER A 114 19.55 11.59 2.84
C SER A 114 18.73 12.05 1.63
N LEU A 115 18.46 11.18 0.65
CA LEU A 115 17.61 11.52 -0.49
C LEU A 115 16.19 11.91 -0.06
N VAL A 116 15.56 11.08 0.77
CA VAL A 116 14.21 11.37 1.31
C VAL A 116 14.23 12.65 2.13
N ALA A 117 15.23 12.84 3.00
CA ALA A 117 15.35 14.06 3.80
C ALA A 117 15.53 15.31 2.93
N THR A 118 16.36 15.25 1.89
CA THR A 118 16.56 16.37 0.96
C THR A 118 15.26 16.76 0.26
N VAL A 119 14.53 15.79 -0.28
CA VAL A 119 13.25 16.06 -0.96
C VAL A 119 12.20 16.60 0.00
N LEU A 120 12.05 16.00 1.19
CA LEU A 120 10.98 16.39 2.12
C LEU A 120 11.22 17.74 2.82
N ASN A 121 12.47 18.19 2.93
CA ASN A 121 12.84 19.46 3.57
C ASN A 121 13.00 20.63 2.59
N ASP A 122 12.99 20.37 1.27
CA ASP A 122 12.99 21.41 0.24
C ASP A 122 11.57 21.59 -0.31
N PRO A 123 10.95 22.79 -0.22
CA PRO A 123 9.58 23.01 -0.68
C PRO A 123 9.35 22.72 -2.18
N GLN A 124 10.33 22.99 -3.03
CA GLN A 124 10.22 22.77 -4.48
C GLN A 124 10.33 21.29 -4.81
N LEU A 125 11.32 20.59 -4.22
CA LEU A 125 11.47 19.15 -4.42
C LEU A 125 10.28 18.38 -3.84
N ARG A 126 9.78 18.80 -2.68
CA ARG A 126 8.58 18.22 -2.09
C ARG A 126 7.39 18.37 -3.02
N ALA A 127 7.13 19.57 -3.53
CA ALA A 127 6.01 19.79 -4.45
C ALA A 127 6.11 18.93 -5.72
N LEU A 128 7.31 18.80 -6.30
CA LEU A 128 7.55 17.91 -7.44
C LEU A 128 7.26 16.45 -7.09
N TRP A 129 7.76 15.96 -5.95
CA TRP A 129 7.49 14.60 -5.49
C TRP A 129 6.00 14.34 -5.25
N GLU A 130 5.29 15.28 -4.62
CA GLU A 130 3.84 15.16 -4.38
C GLU A 130 3.06 15.09 -5.70
N GLN A 131 3.48 15.87 -6.72
CA GLN A 131 2.91 15.81 -8.06
C GLN A 131 3.16 14.45 -8.72
N GLU A 132 4.41 13.98 -8.79
CA GLU A 132 4.75 12.70 -9.43
C GLU A 132 4.05 11.51 -8.76
N LEU A 133 3.99 11.51 -7.42
CA LEU A 133 3.25 10.49 -6.66
C LEU A 133 1.75 10.54 -6.97
N GLY A 134 1.19 11.75 -7.13
CA GLY A 134 -0.17 11.95 -7.61
C GLY A 134 -0.41 11.34 -8.99
N GLU A 135 0.48 11.60 -9.94
CA GLU A 135 0.40 11.05 -11.30
C GLU A 135 0.45 9.51 -11.29
N MET A 136 1.32 8.92 -10.47
CA MET A 136 1.39 7.47 -10.26
C MET A 136 0.07 6.90 -9.72
N ARG A 137 -0.52 7.55 -8.70
CA ARG A 137 -1.82 7.16 -8.13
C ARG A 137 -2.93 7.23 -9.19
N GLU A 138 -3.04 8.34 -9.91
CA GLU A 138 -4.11 8.51 -10.90
C GLU A 138 -3.96 7.56 -12.08
N ARG A 139 -2.73 7.23 -12.49
CA ARG A 139 -2.49 6.21 -13.51
C ARG A 139 -2.98 4.82 -13.06
N ILE A 140 -2.76 4.45 -11.80
CA ILE A 140 -3.27 3.19 -11.24
C ILE A 140 -4.81 3.19 -11.24
N LYS A 141 -5.46 4.29 -10.82
CA LYS A 141 -6.94 4.43 -10.88
C LYS A 141 -7.47 4.28 -12.31
N ARG A 142 -6.78 4.86 -13.31
CA ARG A 142 -7.11 4.66 -14.73
C ARG A 142 -6.98 3.21 -15.17
N MET A 143 -5.94 2.49 -14.74
CA MET A 143 -5.77 1.07 -15.08
C MET A 143 -6.82 0.17 -14.44
N ARG A 144 -7.30 0.48 -13.23
CA ARG A 144 -8.45 -0.21 -12.62
C ARG A 144 -9.68 -0.06 -13.49
N SER A 145 -9.98 1.17 -13.92
CA SER A 145 -11.12 1.48 -14.77
C SER A 145 -11.01 0.78 -16.12
N ALA A 146 -9.85 0.87 -16.78
CA ALA A 146 -9.59 0.23 -18.06
C ALA A 146 -9.70 -1.30 -17.99
N LEU A 147 -9.29 -1.93 -16.88
CA LEU A 147 -9.46 -3.37 -16.67
C LEU A 147 -10.95 -3.73 -16.58
N VAL A 148 -11.73 -3.04 -15.76
CA VAL A 148 -13.16 -3.33 -15.57
C VAL A 148 -13.94 -3.14 -16.87
N GLU A 149 -13.78 -2.00 -17.53
CA GLU A 149 -14.45 -1.74 -18.81
C GLU A 149 -13.97 -2.68 -19.91
N GLY A 150 -12.67 -3.00 -19.94
CA GLY A 150 -12.08 -3.91 -20.91
C GLY A 150 -12.61 -5.34 -20.79
N LEU A 151 -12.83 -5.83 -19.57
CA LEU A 151 -13.44 -7.14 -19.32
C LEU A 151 -14.94 -7.16 -19.66
N LYS A 152 -15.66 -6.09 -19.30
CA LYS A 152 -17.07 -5.93 -19.64
C LYS A 152 -17.30 -5.92 -21.15
N ALA A 153 -16.48 -5.18 -21.90
CA ALA A 153 -16.53 -5.14 -23.37
C ALA A 153 -16.26 -6.51 -24.03
N ARG A 154 -15.55 -7.40 -23.32
CA ARG A 154 -15.29 -8.79 -23.74
C ARG A 154 -16.34 -9.78 -23.22
N GLY A 155 -17.49 -9.30 -22.73
CA GLY A 155 -18.60 -10.15 -22.32
C GLY A 155 -18.35 -10.96 -21.05
N VAL A 156 -17.40 -10.56 -20.19
CA VAL A 156 -17.23 -11.19 -18.87
C VAL A 156 -18.46 -10.90 -18.01
N LEU A 157 -19.20 -11.95 -17.64
CA LEU A 157 -20.45 -11.84 -16.87
C LEU A 157 -20.22 -11.61 -15.37
N ARG A 158 -19.07 -12.01 -14.83
CA ARG A 158 -18.71 -11.80 -13.43
C ARG A 158 -18.58 -10.31 -13.14
N ASP A 159 -19.23 -9.82 -12.08
CA ASP A 159 -19.07 -8.43 -11.65
C ASP A 159 -17.64 -8.16 -11.16
N MET A 160 -16.94 -7.28 -11.87
CA MET A 160 -15.59 -6.83 -11.54
C MET A 160 -15.56 -5.43 -10.90
N SER A 161 -16.72 -4.85 -10.55
CA SER A 161 -16.83 -3.51 -9.96
C SER A 161 -16.03 -3.33 -8.67
N PHE A 162 -15.75 -4.41 -7.94
CA PHE A 162 -14.91 -4.39 -6.74
C PHE A 162 -13.48 -3.90 -7.02
N VAL A 163 -12.96 -4.08 -8.24
CA VAL A 163 -11.62 -3.61 -8.62
C VAL A 163 -11.52 -2.08 -8.55
N LEU A 164 -12.63 -1.37 -8.79
CA LEU A 164 -12.72 0.10 -8.69
C LEU A 164 -12.78 0.57 -7.24
N ARG A 165 -13.34 -0.24 -6.35
CA ARG A 165 -13.41 0.06 -4.89
C ARG A 165 -12.10 -0.24 -4.17
N GLN A 166 -11.31 -1.18 -4.71
CA GLN A 166 -9.98 -1.49 -4.20
C GLN A 166 -8.97 -0.37 -4.53
N ARG A 167 -7.99 -0.19 -3.65
CA ARG A 167 -7.00 0.89 -3.67
C ARG A 167 -5.57 0.37 -3.74
N GLY A 168 -4.63 1.26 -4.07
CA GLY A 168 -3.22 0.94 -4.13
C GLY A 168 -2.80 0.10 -5.33
N MET A 169 -1.62 -0.51 -5.24
CA MET A 169 -0.98 -1.19 -6.36
C MET A 169 -1.57 -2.56 -6.68
N PHE A 170 -2.32 -3.17 -5.75
CA PHE A 170 -2.74 -4.57 -5.85
C PHE A 170 -4.25 -4.73 -5.88
N SER A 171 -4.68 -5.83 -6.48
CA SER A 171 -6.07 -6.25 -6.51
C SER A 171 -6.13 -7.76 -6.35
N TYR A 172 -7.07 -8.24 -5.54
CA TYR A 172 -7.51 -9.64 -5.62
C TYR A 172 -8.52 -9.74 -6.76
N SER A 173 -8.11 -10.38 -7.86
CA SER A 173 -8.90 -10.49 -9.10
C SER A 173 -10.07 -11.49 -8.99
N GLY A 174 -10.05 -12.38 -7.99
CA GLY A 174 -11.00 -13.48 -7.87
C GLY A 174 -10.74 -14.64 -8.83
N LEU A 175 -9.64 -14.62 -9.57
CA LEU A 175 -9.19 -15.77 -10.38
C LEU A 175 -8.75 -16.92 -9.46
N THR A 176 -9.13 -18.14 -9.83
CA THR A 176 -8.69 -19.35 -9.14
C THR A 176 -7.23 -19.66 -9.47
N ALA A 177 -6.59 -20.53 -8.68
CA ALA A 177 -5.22 -20.97 -8.97
C ALA A 177 -5.11 -21.62 -10.36
N ALA A 178 -6.12 -22.40 -10.78
CA ALA A 178 -6.17 -23.02 -12.11
C ALA A 178 -6.29 -21.95 -13.23
N GLN A 179 -7.11 -20.93 -13.04
CA GLN A 179 -7.23 -19.82 -14.00
C GLN A 179 -5.92 -19.01 -14.09
N VAL A 180 -5.23 -18.80 -12.97
CA VAL A 180 -3.90 -18.15 -12.94
C VAL A 180 -2.86 -19.00 -13.67
N GLU A 181 -2.90 -20.33 -13.51
CA GLU A 181 -2.01 -21.24 -14.23
C GLU A 181 -2.26 -21.20 -15.75
N ARG A 182 -3.52 -21.17 -16.18
CA ARG A 182 -3.88 -20.97 -17.59
C ARG A 182 -3.36 -19.65 -18.13
N LEU A 183 -3.53 -18.53 -17.39
CA LEU A 183 -2.95 -17.23 -17.78
C LEU A 183 -1.44 -17.31 -18.04
N ARG A 184 -0.71 -18.04 -17.19
CA ARG A 184 0.73 -18.26 -17.35
C ARG A 184 1.04 -19.09 -18.59
N ASN A 185 0.40 -20.26 -18.72
CA ASN A 185 0.77 -21.26 -19.72
C ASN A 185 0.28 -20.91 -21.12
N GLU A 186 -0.92 -20.32 -21.25
CA GLU A 186 -1.56 -20.02 -22.54
C GLU A 186 -1.23 -18.61 -23.04
N PHE A 187 -1.02 -17.65 -22.12
CA PHE A 187 -0.89 -16.22 -22.48
C PHE A 187 0.42 -15.57 -22.01
N GLY A 188 1.25 -16.27 -21.23
CA GLY A 188 2.48 -15.69 -20.67
C GLY A 188 2.23 -14.58 -19.66
N ILE A 189 1.05 -14.53 -19.03
CA ILE A 189 0.68 -13.53 -18.04
C ILE A 189 0.81 -14.11 -16.64
N TYR A 190 1.69 -13.53 -15.83
CA TYR A 190 2.04 -14.04 -14.51
C TYR A 190 1.28 -13.28 -13.42
N ALA A 191 0.45 -14.00 -12.67
CA ALA A 191 -0.19 -13.54 -11.43
C ALA A 191 0.20 -14.45 -10.26
N VAL A 192 -0.10 -14.03 -9.03
CA VAL A 192 0.08 -14.90 -7.86
C VAL A 192 -1.05 -15.92 -7.83
N SER A 193 -0.77 -17.17 -7.43
CA SER A 193 -1.75 -18.27 -7.36
C SER A 193 -3.00 -17.95 -6.53
N THR A 194 -2.93 -16.98 -5.62
CA THR A 194 -4.06 -16.44 -4.85
C THR A 194 -4.98 -15.51 -5.64
N GLY A 195 -4.70 -15.27 -6.92
CA GLY A 195 -5.40 -14.31 -7.77
C GLY A 195 -4.97 -12.86 -7.55
N ARG A 196 -3.91 -12.59 -6.77
CA ARG A 196 -3.35 -11.23 -6.63
C ARG A 196 -2.71 -10.79 -7.94
N ILE A 197 -3.16 -9.64 -8.45
CA ILE A 197 -2.54 -8.93 -9.57
C ILE A 197 -1.91 -7.62 -9.11
N CYS A 198 -0.83 -7.21 -9.76
CA CYS A 198 -0.24 -5.87 -9.60
C CYS A 198 -0.86 -4.95 -10.67
N VAL A 199 -1.87 -4.18 -10.29
CA VAL A 199 -2.51 -3.20 -11.17
C VAL A 199 -1.51 -2.14 -11.63
N ALA A 200 -0.51 -1.83 -10.80
CA ALA A 200 0.56 -0.92 -11.18
C ALA A 200 1.42 -1.43 -12.36
N ALA A 201 1.42 -2.73 -12.66
CA ALA A 201 2.12 -3.28 -13.83
C ALA A 201 1.31 -3.17 -15.14
N LEU A 202 0.01 -2.89 -15.06
CA LEU A 202 -0.83 -2.64 -16.22
C LEU A 202 -0.53 -1.26 -16.80
N ASN A 203 -0.60 -1.11 -18.11
CA ASN A 203 -0.40 0.13 -18.85
C ASN A 203 -1.15 0.07 -20.20
N SER A 204 -1.17 1.20 -20.92
CA SER A 204 -1.89 1.30 -22.21
C SER A 204 -1.43 0.29 -23.27
N LYS A 205 -0.20 -0.21 -23.19
CA LYS A 205 0.36 -1.16 -24.16
C LYS A 205 -0.05 -2.61 -23.87
N ASN A 206 -0.38 -2.96 -22.62
CA ASN A 206 -0.69 -4.34 -22.24
C ASN A 206 -2.12 -4.57 -21.73
N ILE A 207 -2.89 -3.52 -21.43
CA ILE A 207 -4.23 -3.68 -20.85
C ILE A 207 -5.19 -4.43 -21.78
N GLY A 208 -5.12 -4.22 -23.10
CA GLY A 208 -5.91 -4.96 -24.08
C GLY A 208 -5.65 -6.47 -24.01
N PRO A 209 -4.41 -6.93 -24.30
CA PRO A 209 -4.04 -8.34 -24.22
C PRO A 209 -4.35 -8.98 -22.86
N VAL A 210 -4.16 -8.25 -21.75
CA VAL A 210 -4.51 -8.76 -20.41
C VAL A 210 -6.02 -9.00 -20.27
N CYS A 211 -6.85 -8.07 -20.74
CA CYS A 211 -8.30 -8.24 -20.74
C CYS A 211 -8.74 -9.41 -21.64
N ASP A 212 -8.10 -9.60 -22.79
CA ASP A 212 -8.37 -10.74 -23.69
C ASP A 212 -8.09 -12.07 -23.00
N ALA A 213 -6.92 -12.19 -22.38
CA ALA A 213 -6.51 -13.41 -21.67
C ALA A 213 -7.41 -13.71 -20.45
N ILE A 214 -7.72 -12.70 -19.63
CA ILE A 214 -8.61 -12.88 -18.47
C ILE A 214 -10.01 -13.28 -18.93
N ALA A 215 -10.53 -12.67 -19.99
CA ALA A 215 -11.84 -13.03 -20.53
C ALA A 215 -11.86 -14.47 -21.06
N ALA A 216 -10.77 -14.93 -21.70
CA ALA A 216 -10.66 -16.31 -22.17
C ALA A 216 -10.70 -17.32 -21.02
N VAL A 217 -9.91 -17.12 -19.95
CA VAL A 217 -9.85 -18.07 -18.82
C VAL A 217 -11.08 -18.04 -17.90
N LEU A 218 -11.96 -17.04 -18.05
CA LEU A 218 -13.20 -16.91 -17.28
C LEU A 218 -14.44 -17.50 -17.98
N ARG A 219 -14.35 -17.84 -19.27
CA ARG A 219 -15.47 -18.40 -20.04
C ARG A 219 -15.64 -19.91 -19.86
N ASP A 220 -14.61 -20.58 -19.36
CA ASP A 220 -14.61 -22.00 -19.00
C ASP A 220 -14.65 -22.17 -17.47
#